data_AF-A0A7V9DNV6-F1
#
_entry.id   AF-A0A7V9DNV6-F1
#
_cell.length_a   1.000
_cell.length_b   1.000
_cell.length_c   1.000
_cell.angle_alpha   90.00
_cell.angle_beta   90.00
_cell.angle_gamma   90.00
#
_symmetry.space_group_name_H-M   'P 1'
#
loop_
_entity.id
_entity.type
_entity.pdbx_description
1 polymer ?
#
loop_
_entity_poly.entity_id
_entity_poly.type
_entity_poly.pdbx_seq_one_letter_code
_entity_poly.pdbx_strand_id
1 'polypeptide(L)'
;MERTYSFDVDDVWHAWTDPERVARWLGTASGELAEGGVVHLRMSPPDADPADIATLVVLRCDAQRRLTVRWSWPGEPDSIVDLTLAPEGAGTRLVLEHLPLTDGLATEYGAGWEDFLAKLATTLAGGEHHGNDDVARTRLDLAQVGVSGPPNGHAAGWYAYELALAGHLGGMAHSEAEWQVDWELAMAILRD
;
A
#
# COMPACT_ATOMS: atom_id res chain seq x y z
N MET A 1 -5.43 6.31 -6.52
CA MET A 1 -5.82 5.01 -7.11
C MET A 1 -7.27 4.73 -6.78
N GLU A 2 -8.01 4.02 -7.65
CA GLU A 2 -9.45 3.78 -7.46
C GLU A 2 -9.84 2.36 -7.87
N ARG A 3 -10.68 1.68 -7.08
CA ARG A 3 -11.19 0.33 -7.33
C ARG A 3 -12.64 0.18 -6.87
N THR A 4 -13.37 -0.74 -7.49
CA THR A 4 -14.70 -1.15 -7.02
C THR A 4 -14.66 -2.62 -6.60
N TYR A 5 -15.09 -2.91 -5.38
CA TYR A 5 -15.21 -4.25 -4.81
C TYR A 5 -16.66 -4.68 -4.79
N SER A 6 -16.97 -5.93 -5.16
CA SER A 6 -18.33 -6.49 -5.11
C SER A 6 -18.77 -6.91 -3.69
N PHE A 7 -18.26 -6.21 -2.68
CA PHE A 7 -18.50 -6.45 -1.25
C PHE A 7 -19.07 -5.18 -0.63
N ASP A 8 -19.89 -5.34 0.40
CA ASP A 8 -20.43 -4.19 1.11
C ASP A 8 -19.34 -3.39 1.85
N VAL A 9 -19.67 -2.17 2.21
CA VAL A 9 -18.70 -1.22 2.78
C VAL A 9 -18.20 -1.70 4.14
N ASP A 10 -19.03 -2.42 4.89
CA ASP A 10 -18.66 -2.93 6.21
C ASP A 10 -17.56 -4.00 6.09
N ASP A 11 -17.70 -4.93 5.14
CA ASP A 11 -16.71 -5.96 4.88
C ASP A 11 -15.38 -5.38 4.37
N VAL A 12 -15.44 -4.42 3.44
CA VAL A 12 -14.25 -3.72 2.95
C VAL A 12 -13.59 -2.92 4.07
N TRP A 13 -14.37 -2.20 4.89
CA TRP A 13 -13.86 -1.46 6.04
C TRP A 13 -13.16 -2.36 7.05
N HIS A 14 -13.76 -3.50 7.39
CA HIS A 14 -13.14 -4.47 8.30
C HIS A 14 -11.86 -5.07 7.72
N ALA A 15 -11.73 -5.23 6.40
CA ALA A 15 -10.48 -5.68 5.79
C ALA A 15 -9.32 -4.70 5.95
N TRP A 16 -9.60 -3.40 6.15
CA TRP A 16 -8.61 -2.36 6.42
C TRP A 16 -8.37 -2.08 7.90
N THR A 17 -9.33 -2.44 8.77
CA THR A 17 -9.31 -2.00 10.17
C THR A 17 -9.15 -3.12 11.19
N ASP A 18 -9.49 -4.36 10.84
CA ASP A 18 -9.24 -5.53 11.69
C ASP A 18 -7.80 -6.04 11.47
N PRO A 19 -6.92 -6.01 12.50
CA PRO A 19 -5.53 -6.46 12.37
C PRO A 19 -5.39 -7.89 11.80
N GLU A 20 -6.30 -8.79 12.14
CA GLU A 20 -6.28 -10.18 11.64
C GLU A 20 -6.64 -10.27 10.15
N ARG A 21 -7.43 -9.32 9.64
CA ARG A 21 -7.78 -9.24 8.22
C ARG A 21 -6.72 -8.48 7.43
N VAL A 22 -6.16 -7.41 7.98
CA VAL A 22 -5.03 -6.66 7.39
C VAL A 22 -3.83 -7.59 7.17
N ALA A 23 -3.53 -8.47 8.12
CA ALA A 23 -2.46 -9.47 8.01
C ALA A 23 -2.58 -10.41 6.80
N ARG A 24 -3.79 -10.60 6.26
CA ARG A 24 -4.01 -11.52 5.14
C ARG A 24 -3.57 -10.93 3.82
N TRP A 25 -3.59 -9.61 3.66
CA TRP A 25 -3.26 -8.96 2.40
C TRP A 25 -2.07 -8.01 2.51
N LEU A 26 -2.03 -7.11 3.49
CA LEU A 26 -1.01 -6.05 3.58
C LEU A 26 0.21 -6.44 4.42
N GLY A 27 0.00 -6.98 5.61
CA GLY A 27 1.07 -7.25 6.58
C GLY A 27 0.59 -7.24 8.02
N THR A 28 1.48 -7.60 8.96
CA THR A 28 1.12 -7.65 10.38
C THR A 28 1.04 -6.24 10.95
N ALA A 29 -0.16 -5.82 11.36
CA ALA A 29 -0.39 -4.56 12.03
C ALA A 29 -0.54 -4.78 13.55
N SER A 30 0.05 -3.89 14.34
CA SER A 30 -0.08 -3.90 15.81
C SER A 30 -0.16 -2.48 16.34
N GLY A 31 -0.92 -2.26 17.40
CA GLY A 31 -1.13 -0.92 17.97
C GLY A 31 -2.60 -0.54 18.04
N GLU A 32 -2.88 0.76 18.02
CA GLU A 32 -4.22 1.30 18.21
C GLU A 32 -4.71 2.01 16.95
N LEU A 33 -5.76 1.45 16.33
CA LEU A 33 -6.41 2.02 15.16
C LEU A 33 -7.59 2.93 15.54
N ALA A 34 -7.27 4.01 16.24
CA ALA A 34 -8.19 5.08 16.61
C ALA A 34 -7.51 6.43 16.37
N GLU A 35 -8.25 7.53 16.22
CA GLU A 35 -7.63 8.84 15.99
C GLU A 35 -6.61 9.20 17.07
N GLY A 36 -5.42 9.63 16.64
CA GLY A 36 -4.24 9.86 17.48
C GLY A 36 -3.47 8.60 17.89
N GLY A 37 -4.01 7.42 17.60
CA GLY A 37 -3.38 6.13 17.83
C GLY A 37 -2.21 5.88 16.89
N VAL A 38 -1.33 4.97 17.31
CA VAL A 38 -0.13 4.58 16.56
C VAL A 38 -0.23 3.10 16.21
N VAL A 39 0.04 2.78 14.95
CA VAL A 39 0.10 1.42 14.42
C VAL A 39 1.50 1.17 13.87
N HIS A 40 2.05 0.01 14.16
CA HIS A 40 3.27 -0.50 13.55
C HIS A 40 2.90 -1.58 12.53
N LEU A 41 3.26 -1.35 11.27
CA LEU A 41 2.97 -2.27 10.17
C LEU A 41 4.27 -2.91 9.70
N ARG A 42 4.33 -4.24 9.79
CA ARG A 42 5.39 -5.05 9.23
C ARG A 42 4.88 -5.77 7.99
N MET A 43 5.39 -5.38 6.82
CA MET A 43 5.02 -5.97 5.53
C MET A 43 5.95 -7.13 5.14
N SER A 44 7.13 -7.20 5.78
CA SER A 44 8.15 -8.20 5.52
C SER A 44 8.03 -9.47 6.37
N PRO A 45 8.58 -10.60 5.91
CA PRO A 45 8.63 -11.85 6.68
C PRO A 45 9.25 -11.67 8.08
N PRO A 46 8.93 -12.54 9.05
CA PRO A 46 9.43 -12.44 10.43
C PRO A 46 10.95 -12.49 10.59
N ASP A 47 11.65 -13.10 9.63
CA ASP A 47 13.11 -13.22 9.56
C ASP A 47 13.81 -12.09 8.81
N ALA A 48 13.04 -11.17 8.20
CA ALA A 48 13.57 -9.94 7.62
C ALA A 48 14.08 -8.97 8.69
N ASP A 49 14.78 -7.92 8.23
CA ASP A 49 15.33 -6.87 9.08
C ASP A 49 14.25 -6.35 10.05
N PRO A 50 14.47 -6.38 11.37
CA PRO A 50 13.51 -5.87 12.34
C PRO A 50 13.25 -4.36 12.20
N ALA A 51 14.11 -3.61 11.51
CA ALA A 51 13.89 -2.21 11.18
C ALA A 51 12.89 -2.00 10.04
N ASP A 52 12.47 -3.06 9.35
CA ASP A 52 11.57 -3.01 8.19
C ASP A 52 10.09 -2.90 8.62
N ILE A 53 9.78 -1.81 9.33
CA ILE A 53 8.49 -1.53 9.96
C ILE A 53 8.08 -0.09 9.66
N ALA A 54 6.91 0.09 9.07
CA ALA A 54 6.26 1.40 8.97
C ALA A 54 5.65 1.78 10.32
N THR A 55 5.78 3.04 10.71
CA THR A 55 5.01 3.63 11.81
C THR A 55 3.90 4.48 11.21
N LEU A 56 2.66 4.17 11.57
CA LEU A 56 1.48 4.89 11.13
C LEU A 56 0.86 5.63 12.29
N VAL A 57 0.61 6.93 12.12
CA VAL A 57 -0.20 7.71 13.08
C VAL A 57 -1.57 7.92 12.47
N VAL A 58 -2.62 7.46 13.15
CA VAL A 58 -3.99 7.60 12.67
C VAL A 58 -4.44 9.05 12.86
N LEU A 59 -4.74 9.72 11.76
CA LEU A 59 -5.14 11.12 11.74
C LEU A 59 -6.66 11.27 11.69
N ARG A 60 -7.34 10.35 10.98
CA ARG A 60 -8.80 10.25 10.89
C ARG A 60 -9.23 8.79 10.87
N CYS A 61 -10.31 8.46 11.57
CA CYS A 61 -10.87 7.11 11.57
C CYS A 61 -12.41 7.20 11.61
N ASP A 62 -13.00 7.46 10.46
CA ASP A 62 -14.44 7.50 10.26
C ASP A 62 -14.94 6.14 9.79
N ALA A 63 -15.56 5.40 10.71
CA ALA A 63 -16.09 4.06 10.44
C ALA A 63 -16.86 3.99 9.11
N GLN A 64 -16.49 3.00 8.28
CA GLN A 64 -17.07 2.73 6.96
C GLN A 64 -16.95 3.87 5.93
N ARG A 65 -16.15 4.90 6.18
CA ARG A 65 -16.03 6.03 5.24
C ARG A 65 -14.60 6.42 4.95
N ARG A 66 -13.76 6.61 5.98
CA ARG A 66 -12.44 7.20 5.78
C ARG A 66 -11.44 6.77 6.83
N LEU A 67 -10.24 6.40 6.38
CA LEU A 67 -9.09 6.17 7.23
C LEU A 67 -7.92 6.96 6.67
N THR A 68 -7.42 7.92 7.44
CA THR A 68 -6.26 8.73 7.06
C THR A 68 -5.15 8.47 8.05
N VAL A 69 -3.97 8.11 7.55
CA VAL A 69 -2.79 7.84 8.37
C VAL A 69 -1.59 8.63 7.86
N ARG A 70 -0.80 9.18 8.78
CA ARG A 70 0.58 9.55 8.46
C ARG A 70 1.37 8.28 8.31
N TRP A 71 2.12 8.16 7.24
CA TRP A 71 2.96 7.02 6.90
C TRP A 71 4.43 7.41 7.09
N SER A 72 5.11 6.74 8.03
CA SER A 72 6.53 6.95 8.32
C SER A 72 7.30 5.68 8.06
N TRP A 73 8.08 5.65 6.98
CA TRP A 73 8.99 4.55 6.67
C TRP A 73 10.44 4.94 6.96
N PRO A 74 11.28 4.04 7.54
CA PRO A 74 12.66 4.36 7.87
C PRO A 74 13.48 4.80 6.65
N GLY A 75 14.05 6.00 6.71
CA GLY A 75 14.88 6.55 5.63
C GLY A 75 14.10 7.30 4.56
N GLU A 76 12.77 7.38 4.65
CA GLU A 76 11.91 8.10 3.72
C GLU A 76 11.28 9.33 4.38
N PRO A 77 10.94 10.37 3.60
CA PRO A 77 10.09 11.45 4.07
C PRO A 77 8.71 10.93 4.46
N ASP A 78 8.11 11.52 5.49
CA ASP A 78 6.74 11.20 5.86
C ASP A 78 5.74 11.60 4.78
N SER A 79 4.75 10.73 4.59
CA SER A 79 3.67 10.89 3.65
C SER A 79 2.32 10.63 4.34
N ILE A 80 1.23 10.77 3.59
CA ILE A 80 -0.14 10.49 4.03
C ILE A 80 -0.71 9.38 3.15
N VAL A 81 -1.31 8.37 3.77
CA VAL A 81 -2.23 7.45 3.09
C VAL A 81 -3.65 7.81 3.49
N ASP A 82 -4.47 8.18 2.52
CA ASP A 82 -5.89 8.47 2.70
C ASP A 82 -6.74 7.45 1.94
N LEU A 83 -7.53 6.70 2.69
CA LEU A 83 -8.50 5.73 2.20
C LEU A 83 -9.89 6.32 2.34
N THR A 84 -10.64 6.39 1.24
CA THR A 84 -12.07 6.71 1.24
C THR A 84 -12.90 5.56 0.68
N LEU A 85 -13.99 5.22 1.36
CA LEU A 85 -14.97 4.22 0.94
C LEU A 85 -16.34 4.88 0.70
N ALA A 86 -17.00 4.46 -0.37
CA ALA A 86 -18.38 4.86 -0.66
C ALA A 86 -19.17 3.67 -1.24
N PRO A 87 -20.46 3.50 -0.89
CA PRO A 87 -21.32 2.53 -1.57
C PRO A 87 -21.40 2.82 -3.08
N GLU A 88 -21.28 1.78 -3.90
CA GLU A 88 -21.45 1.87 -5.36
C GLU A 88 -22.27 0.68 -5.87
N GLY A 89 -23.55 0.91 -6.15
CA GLY A 89 -24.48 -0.15 -6.52
C GLY A 89 -24.63 -1.20 -5.42
N ALA A 90 -24.24 -2.44 -5.71
CA ALA A 90 -24.23 -3.54 -4.74
C ALA A 90 -22.86 -3.76 -4.08
N GLY A 91 -21.87 -2.91 -4.39
CA GLY A 91 -20.50 -3.01 -3.90
C GLY A 91 -20.00 -1.72 -3.27
N THR A 92 -18.68 -1.59 -3.22
CA THR A 92 -17.97 -0.49 -2.57
C THR A 92 -16.92 0.09 -3.50
N ARG A 93 -16.98 1.40 -3.71
CA ARG A 93 -15.91 2.17 -4.34
C ARG A 93 -14.88 2.52 -3.27
N LEU A 94 -13.64 2.18 -3.54
CA LEU A 94 -12.46 2.50 -2.74
C LEU A 94 -11.59 3.48 -3.51
N VAL A 95 -11.25 4.60 -2.89
CA VAL A 95 -10.23 5.54 -3.37
C VAL A 95 -9.09 5.55 -2.37
N LEU A 96 -7.86 5.36 -2.86
CA LEU A 96 -6.64 5.42 -2.07
C LEU A 96 -5.70 6.46 -2.64
N GLU A 97 -5.25 7.38 -1.81
CA GLU A 97 -4.24 8.38 -2.12
C GLU A 97 -3.03 8.18 -1.22
N HIS A 98 -1.83 8.19 -1.78
CA HIS A 98 -0.57 8.13 -1.02
C HIS A 98 0.32 9.29 -1.48
N LEU A 99 0.40 10.34 -0.67
CA LEU A 99 1.06 11.59 -1.03
C LEU A 99 1.51 12.41 0.19
N PRO A 100 2.53 13.28 0.08
CA PRO A 100 3.39 13.44 -1.10
C PRO A 100 4.37 12.27 -1.24
N LEU A 101 4.85 12.00 -2.46
CA LEU A 101 5.87 11.00 -2.76
C LEU A 101 6.87 11.55 -3.79
N THR A 102 8.15 11.14 -3.70
CA THR A 102 9.15 11.44 -4.74
C THR A 102 8.83 10.65 -6.01
N ASP A 103 9.35 11.03 -7.18
CA ASP A 103 9.14 10.24 -8.42
C ASP A 103 9.46 8.74 -8.25
N GLY A 104 10.59 8.44 -7.60
CA GLY A 104 11.01 7.07 -7.31
C GLY A 104 10.02 6.35 -6.39
N LEU A 105 9.71 6.96 -5.24
CA LEU A 105 8.79 6.37 -4.26
C LEU A 105 7.36 6.27 -4.79
N ALA A 106 6.89 7.23 -5.57
CA ALA A 106 5.57 7.21 -6.19
C ALA A 106 5.39 5.98 -7.06
N THR A 107 6.44 5.60 -7.80
CA THR A 107 6.36 4.45 -8.68
C THR A 107 6.50 3.12 -7.93
N GLU A 108 7.37 3.07 -6.91
CA GLU A 108 7.51 1.91 -6.02
C GLU A 108 6.23 1.65 -5.21
N TYR A 109 5.71 2.65 -4.50
CA TYR A 109 4.46 2.54 -3.73
C TYR A 109 3.26 2.31 -4.65
N GLY A 110 3.22 2.92 -5.84
CA GLY A 110 2.16 2.67 -6.82
C GLY A 110 2.08 1.19 -7.21
N ALA A 111 3.21 0.58 -7.54
CA ALA A 111 3.28 -0.85 -7.86
C ALA A 111 2.89 -1.72 -6.64
N GLY A 112 3.42 -1.40 -5.45
CA GLY A 112 3.07 -2.12 -4.22
C GLY A 112 1.57 -2.06 -3.93
N TRP A 113 0.95 -0.88 -4.03
CA TRP A 113 -0.49 -0.72 -3.81
C TRP A 113 -1.32 -1.51 -4.84
N GLU A 114 -0.91 -1.59 -6.10
CA GLU A 114 -1.60 -2.43 -7.08
C GLU A 114 -1.63 -3.91 -6.64
N ASP A 115 -0.47 -4.44 -6.26
CA ASP A 115 -0.34 -5.84 -5.80
C ASP A 115 -1.18 -6.09 -4.53
N PHE A 116 -1.10 -5.19 -3.55
CA PHE A 116 -1.83 -5.33 -2.30
C PHE A 116 -3.34 -5.18 -2.47
N LEU A 117 -3.82 -4.26 -3.31
CA LEU A 117 -5.25 -4.08 -3.57
C LEU A 117 -5.84 -5.25 -4.38
N ALA A 118 -5.05 -5.88 -5.26
CA ALA A 118 -5.44 -7.12 -5.93
C ALA A 118 -5.50 -8.31 -4.95
N LYS A 119 -4.53 -8.40 -4.03
CA LYS A 119 -4.55 -9.39 -2.95
C LYS A 119 -5.74 -9.19 -2.01
N LEU A 120 -6.07 -7.95 -1.67
CA LEU A 120 -7.28 -7.61 -0.91
C LEU A 120 -8.54 -8.17 -1.58
N ALA A 121 -8.70 -7.97 -2.91
CA ALA A 121 -9.84 -8.52 -3.66
C ALA A 121 -9.96 -10.04 -3.51
N THR A 122 -8.82 -10.75 -3.56
CA THR A 122 -8.76 -12.21 -3.36
C THR A 122 -9.19 -12.61 -1.95
N THR A 123 -8.70 -11.88 -0.93
CA THR A 123 -9.02 -12.19 0.47
C THR A 123 -10.48 -11.91 0.84
N LEU A 124 -11.09 -10.86 0.26
CA LEU A 124 -12.52 -10.54 0.44
C LEU A 124 -13.40 -11.65 -0.14
N ALA A 125 -13.02 -12.24 -1.28
CA ALA A 125 -13.73 -13.37 -1.87
C ALA A 125 -13.62 -14.69 -1.08
N GLY A 126 -12.97 -14.69 0.09
CA GLY A 126 -12.72 -15.88 0.90
C GLY A 126 -11.68 -16.82 0.29
N GLY A 127 -10.94 -16.36 -0.72
CA GLY A 127 -9.80 -17.08 -1.25
C GLY A 127 -8.63 -17.00 -0.27
N GLU A 128 -7.97 -18.13 -0.02
CA GLU A 128 -6.62 -18.12 0.55
C GLU A 128 -5.66 -17.64 -0.55
N HIS A 129 -5.09 -16.44 -0.38
CA HIS A 129 -3.87 -16.11 -1.11
C HIS A 129 -2.73 -16.83 -0.39
N HIS A 130 -2.22 -17.91 -0.97
CA HIS A 130 -0.99 -18.53 -0.50
C HIS A 130 0.15 -17.53 -0.68
N GLY A 131 0.39 -16.72 0.35
CA GLY A 131 1.57 -15.88 0.41
C GLY A 131 2.82 -16.74 0.21
N ASN A 132 3.70 -16.26 -0.67
CA ASN A 132 5.04 -16.78 -0.98
C ASN A 132 5.17 -17.90 -2.05
N ASP A 133 4.10 -18.54 -2.51
CA ASP A 133 4.21 -19.57 -3.57
C ASP A 133 4.26 -18.99 -5.00
N ASP A 134 3.66 -17.81 -5.21
CA ASP A 134 3.80 -17.08 -6.48
C ASP A 134 5.17 -16.43 -6.62
N VAL A 135 5.86 -16.10 -5.52
CA VAL A 135 7.26 -15.62 -5.57
C VAL A 135 8.17 -16.69 -6.18
N ALA A 136 7.95 -17.97 -5.87
CA ALA A 136 8.73 -19.07 -6.43
C ALA A 136 8.42 -19.32 -7.92
N ARG A 137 7.17 -19.09 -8.37
CA ARG A 137 6.76 -19.22 -9.78
C ARG A 137 7.25 -18.04 -10.61
N THR A 138 7.04 -16.82 -10.14
CA THR A 138 7.62 -15.58 -10.68
C THR A 138 9.14 -15.66 -10.75
N ARG A 139 9.79 -16.26 -9.74
CA ARG A 139 11.25 -16.53 -9.74
C ARG A 139 11.68 -17.49 -10.85
N LEU A 140 10.89 -18.52 -11.15
CA LEU A 140 11.21 -19.48 -12.22
C LEU A 140 11.15 -18.81 -13.60
N ASP A 141 10.13 -17.96 -13.79
CA ASP A 141 9.94 -17.21 -15.04
C ASP A 141 11.01 -16.10 -15.20
N LEU A 142 11.42 -15.45 -14.11
CA LEU A 142 12.48 -14.42 -14.11
C LEU A 142 13.90 -14.98 -14.31
N ALA A 143 14.18 -16.17 -13.78
CA ALA A 143 15.46 -16.85 -14.01
C ALA A 143 15.64 -17.28 -15.48
N GLN A 144 14.54 -17.56 -16.20
CA GLN A 144 14.57 -17.88 -17.63
C GLN A 144 14.88 -16.65 -18.51
N VAL A 145 14.62 -15.43 -18.03
CA VAL A 145 14.95 -14.17 -18.72
C VAL A 145 16.24 -13.50 -18.19
N GLY A 146 16.99 -14.17 -17.32
CA GLY A 146 18.35 -13.76 -16.94
C GLY A 146 18.46 -12.65 -15.89
N VAL A 147 17.41 -12.44 -15.09
CA VAL A 147 17.37 -11.38 -14.06
C VAL A 147 17.67 -11.96 -12.67
N SER A 148 18.52 -11.29 -11.87
CA SER A 148 18.92 -11.75 -10.52
C SER A 148 18.91 -10.63 -9.47
N GLY A 149 18.44 -10.91 -8.25
CA GLY A 149 18.44 -10.00 -7.09
C GLY A 149 17.79 -10.64 -5.85
N PRO A 150 17.86 -9.98 -4.68
CA PRO A 150 17.64 -10.63 -3.38
C PRO A 150 16.17 -11.00 -3.10
N PRO A 151 15.94 -12.07 -2.31
CA PRO A 151 14.74 -12.91 -2.35
C PRO A 151 13.55 -12.46 -1.48
N ASN A 152 13.48 -11.19 -1.07
CA ASN A 152 12.53 -10.77 -0.05
C ASN A 152 11.27 -10.20 -0.73
N GLY A 153 10.09 -10.58 -0.25
CA GLY A 153 8.74 -10.46 -0.85
C GLY A 153 8.27 -9.14 -1.48
N HIS A 154 9.10 -8.10 -1.53
CA HIS A 154 8.91 -6.87 -2.31
C HIS A 154 9.34 -7.01 -3.78
N ALA A 155 10.05 -8.10 -4.11
CA ALA A 155 10.72 -8.26 -5.39
C ALA A 155 9.80 -8.53 -6.59
N ALA A 156 8.62 -9.14 -6.42
CA ALA A 156 7.75 -9.43 -7.56
C ALA A 156 7.19 -8.15 -8.21
N GLY A 157 6.77 -7.18 -7.40
CA GLY A 157 6.42 -5.83 -7.83
C GLY A 157 7.62 -5.06 -8.37
N TRP A 158 8.78 -5.16 -7.72
CA TRP A 158 10.05 -4.56 -8.18
C TRP A 158 10.50 -5.07 -9.57
N TYR A 159 10.30 -6.35 -9.88
CA TYR A 159 10.73 -6.93 -11.16
C TYR A 159 9.78 -6.68 -12.33
N ALA A 160 8.47 -6.63 -12.09
CA ALA A 160 7.51 -6.17 -13.10
C ALA A 160 7.73 -4.68 -13.42
N TYR A 161 8.13 -3.91 -12.40
CA TYR A 161 8.49 -2.51 -12.45
C TYR A 161 9.77 -2.25 -13.25
N GLU A 162 10.91 -2.90 -12.98
CA GLU A 162 12.18 -2.71 -13.72
C GLU A 162 12.03 -2.89 -15.26
N LEU A 163 11.19 -3.84 -15.69
CA LEU A 163 10.89 -4.06 -17.12
C LEU A 163 10.03 -2.94 -17.74
N ALA A 164 9.12 -2.34 -16.95
CA ALA A 164 8.33 -1.18 -17.37
C ALA A 164 9.15 0.12 -17.30
N LEU A 165 10.07 0.21 -16.34
CA LEU A 165 10.84 1.40 -15.98
C LEU A 165 12.01 1.65 -16.93
N ALA A 166 12.73 0.60 -17.33
CA ALA A 166 13.78 0.68 -18.35
C ALA A 166 13.23 1.18 -19.70
N GLY A 167 11.91 1.05 -19.93
CA GLY A 167 11.22 1.60 -21.09
C GLY A 167 10.68 3.03 -20.92
N HIS A 168 10.49 3.51 -19.69
CA HIS A 168 9.76 4.77 -19.42
C HIS A 168 10.62 5.88 -18.78
N LEU A 169 11.65 5.57 -17.99
CA LEU A 169 12.48 6.58 -17.30
C LEU A 169 13.62 7.13 -18.15
N GLY A 170 13.24 7.80 -19.23
CA GLY A 170 14.02 8.92 -19.77
C GLY A 170 13.97 10.17 -18.88
N GLY A 171 14.04 10.02 -17.54
CA GLY A 171 14.32 11.06 -16.54
C GLY A 171 13.29 12.19 -16.36
N MET A 172 12.75 12.32 -15.15
CA MET A 172 12.36 13.63 -14.58
C MET A 172 12.64 13.63 -13.07
N ALA A 173 12.97 14.80 -12.53
CA ALA A 173 13.23 15.03 -11.11
C ALA A 173 12.35 16.20 -10.65
N HIS A 174 11.55 15.97 -9.61
CA HIS A 174 10.69 16.99 -9.00
C HIS A 174 11.44 18.14 -8.30
N SER A 175 10.86 19.34 -8.36
CA SER A 175 11.34 20.58 -7.75
C SER A 175 10.69 20.86 -6.38
N GLU A 176 11.33 21.67 -5.54
CA GLU A 176 10.84 22.04 -4.18
C GLU A 176 9.45 22.68 -4.19
N ALA A 177 9.06 23.35 -5.28
CA ALA A 177 7.74 23.95 -5.42
C ALA A 177 6.63 22.89 -5.63
N GLU A 178 6.93 21.79 -6.30
CA GLU A 178 5.98 20.68 -6.51
C GLU A 178 5.76 19.94 -5.19
N TRP A 179 6.83 19.77 -4.39
CA TRP A 179 6.74 19.24 -3.03
C TRP A 179 5.83 20.05 -2.10
N GLN A 180 5.91 21.38 -2.17
CA GLN A 180 5.08 22.24 -1.35
C GLN A 180 3.59 22.12 -1.73
N VAL A 181 3.28 21.98 -3.03
CA VAL A 181 1.91 21.79 -3.52
C VAL A 181 1.35 20.44 -3.05
N ASP A 182 2.11 19.37 -3.20
CA ASP A 182 1.66 18.03 -2.78
C ASP A 182 1.52 17.94 -1.26
N TRP A 183 2.38 18.63 -0.50
CA TRP A 183 2.21 18.78 0.94
C TRP A 183 0.95 19.55 1.31
N GLU A 184 0.65 20.65 0.62
CA GLU A 184 -0.60 21.40 0.85
C GLU A 184 -1.84 20.57 0.52
N LEU A 185 -1.79 19.73 -0.53
CA LEU A 185 -2.85 18.76 -0.85
C LEU A 185 -2.99 17.70 0.26
N ALA A 186 -1.88 17.13 0.73
CA ALA A 186 -1.85 16.21 1.86
C ALA A 186 -2.48 16.84 3.11
N MET A 187 -2.17 18.11 3.37
CA MET A 187 -2.72 18.85 4.52
C MET A 187 -4.17 19.30 4.30
N ALA A 188 -4.63 19.46 3.06
CA ALA A 188 -6.02 19.75 2.74
C ALA A 188 -6.90 18.51 2.96
N ILE A 189 -6.42 17.32 2.60
CA ILE A 189 -7.04 16.03 2.93
C ILE A 189 -7.34 15.92 4.44
N LEU A 190 -6.48 16.48 5.30
CA LEU A 190 -6.67 16.49 6.76
C LEU A 190 -7.73 17.47 7.28
N ARG A 191 -8.19 18.43 6.46
CA ARG A 191 -9.08 19.53 6.89
C ARG A 191 -10.56 19.33 6.54
N ASP A 192 -10.87 18.42 5.63
CA ASP A 192 -12.24 17.99 5.29
C ASP A 192 -12.65 16.75 6.11
#